data_AF-A0A3P7VYC1-F1
#
_entry.id   AF-A0A3P7VYC1-F1
#
_cell.length_a   1.000
_cell.length_b   1.000
_cell.length_c   1.000
_cell.angle_alpha   90.00
_cell.angle_beta   90.00
_cell.angle_gamma   90.00
#
_symmetry.space_group_name_H-M   'P 1'
#
loop_
_entity.id
_entity.type
_entity.pdbx_description
1 polymer ?
#
loop_
_entity_poly.entity_id
_entity_poly.type
_entity_poly.pdbx_seq_one_letter_code
_entity_poly.pdbx_strand_id
1 'polypeptide(L)' 'MGFGDPTGPCTNATEKATVKFGVGVASSRQEAGSLILHKELEDLVAEFVGQEAAIVFSMGFSTNSLNLPCLVDKVSYFSA' A
#
# COMPACT_ATOMS: atom_id res chain seq x y z
N MET A 1 10.91 -14.03 14.63
CA MET A 1 11.98 -13.01 14.79
C MET A 1 11.69 -11.82 13.90
N GLY A 2 11.40 -10.65 14.49
CA GLY A 2 11.00 -9.43 13.77
C GLY A 2 9.49 -9.32 13.61
N PHE A 3 9.02 -8.50 12.66
CA PHE A 3 7.59 -8.24 12.42
C PHE A 3 6.79 -9.46 11.93
N GLY A 4 7.46 -10.54 11.51
CA GLY A 4 6.85 -11.80 11.08
C GLY A 4 6.85 -12.90 12.14
N ASP A 5 7.06 -12.58 13.42
CA ASP A 5 6.97 -13.55 14.50
C ASP A 5 5.52 -14.09 14.64
N PRO A 6 5.31 -15.40 14.85
CA PRO A 6 3.96 -15.94 15.04
C PRO A 6 3.32 -15.44 16.35
N THR A 7 4.09 -14.84 17.25
CA THR A 7 3.60 -14.30 18.51
C THR A 7 4.06 -12.86 18.70
N GLY A 8 3.27 -12.07 19.43
CA GLY A 8 3.66 -10.72 19.82
C GLY A 8 2.76 -9.62 19.24
N PRO A 9 3.20 -8.35 19.31
CA PRO A 9 2.32 -7.20 19.07
C PRO A 9 1.80 -7.13 17.64
N CYS A 10 2.60 -7.56 16.65
CA CYS A 10 2.21 -7.55 15.24
C CYS A 10 1.10 -8.56 14.96
N THR A 11 1.24 -9.79 15.44
CA THR A 11 0.21 -10.83 15.33
C THR A 11 -1.09 -10.39 15.99
N ASN A 12 -1.01 -9.87 17.22
CA ASN A 12 -2.19 -9.39 17.95
C ASN A 12 -2.90 -8.23 17.22
N ALA A 13 -2.15 -7.33 16.58
CA ALA A 13 -2.72 -6.24 15.79
C ALA A 13 -3.39 -6.77 14.52
N THR A 14 -2.75 -7.71 13.82
CA THR A 14 -3.28 -8.37 12.62
C THR A 14 -4.55 -9.14 12.92
N GLU A 15 -4.62 -9.90 14.02
CA GLU A 15 -5.82 -10.61 14.45
C GLU A 15 -6.99 -9.65 14.69
N LYS A 16 -6.77 -8.56 15.45
CA LYS A 16 -7.79 -7.55 15.71
C LYS A 16 -8.26 -6.86 14.42
N ALA A 17 -7.34 -6.52 13.52
CA ALA A 17 -7.67 -5.93 12.24
C ALA A 17 -8.49 -6.89 11.38
N THR A 18 -8.14 -8.18 11.37
CA THR A 18 -8.85 -9.21 10.61
C THR A 18 -10.28 -9.42 11.14
N VAL A 19 -10.47 -9.42 12.46
CA VAL A 19 -11.81 -9.49 13.07
C VAL A 19 -12.64 -8.26 12.71
N LYS A 20 -12.03 -7.07 12.67
CA LYS A 20 -12.74 -5.80 12.42
C LYS A 20 -13.06 -5.57 10.93
N PHE A 21 -12.14 -5.91 10.04
CA PHE A 21 -12.19 -5.53 8.62
C PHE A 21 -12.31 -6.72 7.66
N GLY A 22 -12.28 -7.95 8.18
CA GLY A 22 -12.25 -9.17 7.39
C GLY A 22 -10.88 -9.50 6.83
N VAL A 23 -10.81 -10.61 6.10
CA VAL A 23 -9.56 -11.15 5.50
C VAL A 23 -9.20 -10.49 4.15
N GLY A 24 -10.13 -9.75 3.55
CA GLY A 24 -9.95 -9.10 2.27
C GLY A 24 -11.23 -8.47 1.74
N VAL A 25 -11.08 -7.50 0.83
CA VAL A 25 -12.20 -6.69 0.30
C VAL A 25 -12.77 -7.25 -0.99
N ALA A 26 -12.03 -8.11 -1.70
CA ALA A 26 -12.41 -8.71 -2.98
C ALA A 26 -12.85 -7.70 -4.07
N SER A 27 -12.36 -6.46 -4.01
CA SER A 27 -12.61 -5.39 -4.98
C SER A 27 -11.37 -4.53 -5.15
N SER A 28 -11.27 -3.82 -6.27
CA SER A 28 -10.15 -2.94 -6.59
C SER A 28 -10.23 -1.62 -5.80
N ARG A 29 -9.09 -0.92 -5.64
CA ARG A 29 -9.05 0.39 -4.95
C ARG A 29 -9.92 1.45 -5.66
N GLN A 30 -10.13 1.29 -6.96
CA GLN A 30 -10.95 2.19 -7.79
C GLN A 30 -12.46 2.00 -7.59
N GLU A 31 -12.87 0.85 -7.04
CA GLU A 31 -14.27 0.53 -6.78
C GLU A 31 -14.55 0.57 -5.27
N ALA A 32 -14.72 -0.60 -4.64
CA ALA A 32 -15.05 -0.73 -3.23
C ALA A 32 -13.90 -1.29 -2.38
N GLY A 33 -12.69 -1.43 -2.96
CA GLY A 33 -11.51 -2.03 -2.34
C GLY A 33 -10.78 -1.17 -1.32
N SER A 34 -11.14 0.12 -1.18
CA SER A 34 -10.41 1.06 -0.34
C SER A 34 -10.96 1.11 1.09
N LEU A 35 -10.29 0.41 2.00
CA LEU A 35 -10.54 0.50 3.45
C LEU A 35 -9.76 1.65 4.10
N ILE A 36 -10.23 2.11 5.26
CA ILE A 36 -9.55 3.11 6.11
C ILE A 36 -8.10 2.72 6.44
N LEU A 37 -7.83 1.41 6.62
CA LEU A 37 -6.49 0.89 6.87
C LEU A 37 -5.47 1.25 5.78
N HIS A 38 -5.90 1.33 4.51
CA HIS A 38 -4.99 1.72 3.43
C HIS A 38 -4.56 3.18 3.58
N LYS A 39 -5.51 4.05 3.93
CA LYS A 39 -5.25 5.48 4.12
C LYS A 39 -4.34 5.73 5.33
N GLU A 40 -4.62 5.07 6.45
CA GLU A 40 -3.77 5.12 7.65
C GLU A 40 -2.34 4.64 7.37
N LEU A 41 -2.19 3.57 6.59
CA LEU A 41 -0.87 3.05 6.19
C LEU A 41 -0.14 4.01 5.24
N GLU A 42 -0.84 4.57 4.25
CA GLU A 42 -0.28 5.56 3.32
C GLU A 42 0.21 6.81 4.05
N ASP A 43 -0.58 7.34 4.99
CA ASP A 43 -0.20 8.52 5.78
C ASP A 43 1.00 8.22 6.70
N LEU A 44 1.01 7.08 7.38
CA LEU A 44 2.13 6.64 8.22
C LEU A 44 3.42 6.48 7.42
N VAL A 45 3.34 5.89 6.23
CA VAL A 45 4.50 5.71 5.37
C VAL A 45 5.00 7.05 4.86
N ALA A 46 4.12 7.95 4.43
CA ALA A 46 4.49 9.30 3.98
C ALA A 46 5.22 10.08 5.08
N GLU A 47 4.73 10.02 6.32
CA GLU A 47 5.40 10.61 7.48
C GLU A 47 6.77 9.96 7.73
N PHE A 48 6.84 8.63 7.73
CA PHE A 48 8.07 7.89 8.00
C PHE A 48 9.18 8.17 6.97
N VAL A 49 8.82 8.30 5.69
CA VAL A 49 9.79 8.60 4.62
C VAL A 49 10.02 10.10 4.39
N GLY A 50 9.24 10.97 5.06
CA GLY A 50 9.31 12.43 4.88
C GLY A 50 8.89 12.90 3.49
N GLN A 51 7.83 12.31 2.93
CA GLN A 51 7.25 12.70 1.63
C GLN A 51 5.84 13.26 1.81
N GLU A 52 5.36 14.01 0.81
CA GLU A 52 4.02 14.65 0.87
C GLU A 52 2.86 13.64 0.84
N ALA A 53 3.05 12.51 0.16
CA ALA A 53 2.06 11.45 0.05
C ALA A 53 2.73 10.11 -0.26
N ALA A 54 2.06 9.01 0.07
CA ALA A 54 2.41 7.67 -0.34
C ALA A 54 1.17 6.92 -0.87
N ILE A 55 1.39 5.89 -1.68
CA ILE A 55 0.35 4.99 -2.17
C ILE A 55 0.83 3.54 -2.01
N VAL A 56 -0.04 2.68 -1.46
CA VAL A 56 0.31 1.27 -1.19
C VAL A 56 -0.20 0.33 -2.27
N PHE A 57 0.65 -0.62 -2.65
CA PHE A 57 0.34 -1.69 -3.58
C PHE A 57 0.58 -3.05 -2.92
N SER A 58 -0.14 -4.08 -3.37
CA SER A 58 -0.10 -5.42 -2.78
C SER A 58 1.26 -6.13 -2.92
N MET A 59 2.08 -5.78 -3.91
CA MET A 59 3.42 -6.31 -4.09
C MET A 59 4.40 -5.25 -4.58
N GLY A 60 5.65 -5.32 -4.11
CA GLY A 60 6.72 -4.38 -4.49
C GLY A 60 7.07 -4.40 -5.99
N PHE A 61 6.95 -5.55 -6.66
CA PHE A 61 7.11 -5.63 -8.12
C PHE A 61 6.02 -4.84 -8.85
N SER A 62 4.77 -4.98 -8.42
CA SER A 62 3.63 -4.24 -8.97
C SER A 62 3.79 -2.73 -8.80
N THR A 63 4.40 -2.27 -7.70
CA THR A 63 4.69 -0.83 -7.50
C THR A 63 5.55 -0.27 -8.62
N ASN A 64 6.65 -0.93 -9.00
CA ASN A 64 7.55 -0.39 -10.03
C ASN A 64 6.97 -0.55 -11.43
N SER A 65 6.48 -1.75 -11.77
CA SER A 65 6.03 -2.06 -13.12
C SER A 65 4.75 -1.32 -13.54
N LEU A 66 3.88 -0.97 -12.59
CA LEU A 66 2.65 -0.23 -12.89
C LEU A 66 2.84 1.29 -12.86
N ASN A 67 3.67 1.83 -11.97
CA ASN A 67 3.80 3.28 -11.82
C ASN A 67 4.86 3.91 -12.73
N LEU A 68 5.98 3.21 -13.03
CA LEU A 68 7.01 3.75 -13.90
C LEU A 68 6.48 4.13 -15.29
N PRO A 69 5.64 3.31 -15.97
CA PRO A 69 5.05 3.70 -17.25
C PRO A 69 4.11 4.90 -17.16
N CYS A 70 3.47 5.15 -16.02
CA CYS A 70 2.60 6.31 -15.83
C CYS A 70 3.38 7.62 -15.64
N LEU A 71 4.61 7.54 -15.13
CA LEU A 71 5.50 8.69 -14.93
C LEU A 71 6.43 8.93 -16.14
N VAL A 72 6.71 7.88 -16.91
CA VAL A 72 7.64 7.89 -18.04
C VAL A 72 6.89 7.50 -19.31
N ASP A 73 6.34 8.49 -20.01
CA ASP A 73 5.72 8.30 -21.32
C ASP A 73 6.75 8.53 -22.45
N LYS A 74 6.55 7.87 -23.60
CA LYS A 74 7.36 8.07 -24.82
C LYS A 74 7.33 9.51 -25.32
N VAL A 75 6.29 10.27 -24.98
CA VAL A 75 6.14 11.69 -25.36
C VAL A 75 7.19 12.58 -24.69
N SER A 76 7.68 12.22 -23.50
CA SER A 76 8.70 12.99 -22.77
C SER A 76 10.08 12.99 -23.46
N TYR A 77 10.36 12.02 -24.33
CA TYR A 77 11.63 11.94 -25.08
C TYR A 77 11.63 12.70 -26.41
N PHE A 78 10.47 13.17 -26.88
CA PHE A 78 10.34 13.87 -28.17
C PHE A 78 10.03 15.37 -28.03
N SER A 79 10.05 15.89 -26.80
CA SER A 79 9.87 17.32 -26.50
C SER A 79 11.05 17.91 -25.69
N ALA A 80 12.26 17.38 -25.91
CA ALA A 80 13.52 17.98 -25.45
C ALA A 80 14.42 18.29 -26.64
#